data_AF-A0A0V1DNM5-F1
#
_entry.id   AF-A0A0V1DNM5-F1
#
_cell.length_a   1.000
_cell.length_b   1.000
_cell.length_c   1.000
_cell.angle_alpha   90.00
_cell.angle_beta   90.00
_cell.angle_gamma   90.00
#
_symmetry.space_group_name_H-M   'P 1'
#
loop_
_entity.id
_entity.type
_entity.pdbx_description
1 polymer ?
#
loop_
_entity_poly.entity_id
_entity_poly.type
_entity_poly.pdbx_seq_one_letter_code
_entity_poly.pdbx_strand_id
1 'polypeptide(L)'
;MYLQIGLRPEDRDVCRFLWQEAGAEAPVKTYRLTRVGFGLACSPFLAMQVVRQHARQCGEIDTLIDRVVTDMYVDDLATSCDDSGEARNLVKKLSDLMRSG
;
A
#
# COMPACT_ATOMS: atom_id res chain seq x y z
N MET A 1 -1.87 2.58 -1.10
CA MET A 1 -0.84 1.52 -1.11
C MET A 1 -1.37 0.20 -1.68
N TYR A 2 -2.06 -0.65 -0.90
CA TYR A 2 -2.48 -2.01 -1.35
C TYR A 2 -3.20 -2.09 -2.69
N LEU A 3 -4.27 -1.30 -2.86
CA LEU A 3 -5.11 -1.35 -4.06
C LEU A 3 -4.45 -0.80 -5.32
N GLN A 4 -3.25 -0.22 -5.21
CA GLN A 4 -2.44 0.19 -6.36
C GLN A 4 -1.55 -0.96 -6.88
N ILE A 5 -1.41 -2.05 -6.12
CA ILE A 5 -0.54 -3.17 -6.46
C ILE A 5 -1.34 -4.24 -7.20
N GLY A 6 -0.98 -4.48 -8.46
CA GLY A 6 -1.57 -5.52 -9.31
C GLY A 6 -1.30 -6.93 -8.81
N LEU A 7 -2.35 -7.77 -8.74
CA LEU A 7 -2.16 -9.22 -8.66
C LEU A 7 -1.93 -9.79 -10.05
N ARG A 8 -0.98 -10.72 -10.16
CA ARG A 8 -0.76 -11.48 -11.38
C ARG A 8 -2.02 -12.28 -11.72
N PRO A 9 -2.41 -12.40 -13.00
CA PRO A 9 -3.65 -13.07 -13.39
C PRO A 9 -3.84 -14.47 -12.77
N GLU A 10 -2.76 -15.24 -12.65
CA GLU A 10 -2.71 -16.59 -12.07
C GLU A 10 -3.00 -16.61 -10.55
N ASP A 11 -2.66 -15.56 -9.82
CA ASP A 11 -2.87 -15.48 -8.36
C ASP A 11 -4.28 -14.96 -8.00
N ARG A 12 -5.04 -14.44 -8.97
CA ARG A 12 -6.36 -13.84 -8.71
C ARG A 12 -7.40 -14.88 -8.32
N ASP A 13 -7.20 -16.13 -8.71
CA ASP A 13 -8.20 -17.18 -8.49
C ASP A 13 -8.33 -17.59 -7.03
N VAL A 14 -7.23 -17.51 -6.28
CA VAL A 14 -7.22 -17.75 -4.82
C VAL A 14 -7.70 -16.54 -4.01
N CYS A 15 -7.97 -15.40 -4.67
CA CYS A 15 -8.48 -14.17 -4.06
C CYS A 15 -9.96 -13.92 -4.40
N ARG A 16 -10.76 -15.00 -4.51
CA ARG A 16 -12.20 -14.94 -4.78
C ARG A 16 -12.99 -14.60 -3.52
N PHE A 17 -14.08 -13.88 -3.69
CA PHE A 17 -15.06 -13.64 -2.63
C PHE A 17 -16.47 -13.65 -3.19
N LEU A 18 -17.41 -13.98 -2.30
CA LEU A 18 -18.83 -13.97 -2.59
C LEU A 18 -19.43 -12.63 -2.14
N TRP A 19 -20.35 -12.09 -2.92
CA TRP A 19 -21.07 -10.87 -2.58
C TRP A 19 -22.54 -11.03 -2.93
N GLN A 20 -23.39 -10.64 -1.98
CA GLN A 20 -24.82 -10.55 -2.14
C GLN A 20 -25.30 -9.32 -1.38
N GLU A 21 -26.22 -8.59 -2.00
CA GLU A 21 -26.85 -7.45 -1.35
C GLU A 21 -27.85 -7.95 -0.30
N ALA A 22 -27.91 -7.27 0.84
CA ALA A 22 -28.76 -7.70 1.94
C ALA A 22 -30.24 -7.70 1.52
N GLY A 23 -30.92 -8.83 1.71
CA GLY A 23 -32.32 -9.00 1.32
C GLY A 23 -32.55 -9.22 -0.18
N ALA A 24 -31.52 -9.34 -1.00
CA ALA A 24 -31.69 -9.61 -2.42
C ALA A 24 -32.03 -11.08 -2.69
N GLU A 25 -33.10 -11.32 -3.45
CA GLU A 25 -33.43 -12.65 -3.99
C GLU A 25 -32.50 -13.06 -5.15
N ALA A 26 -31.70 -12.11 -5.66
CA ALA A 26 -30.75 -12.38 -6.74
C ALA A 26 -29.67 -13.38 -6.31
N PRO A 27 -29.15 -14.21 -7.24
CA PRO A 27 -28.07 -15.15 -6.95
C PRO A 27 -26.81 -14.45 -6.42
N VAL A 28 -26.09 -15.15 -5.53
CA VAL A 28 -24.80 -14.71 -5.01
C VAL A 28 -23.82 -14.48 -6.17
N LYS A 29 -23.18 -13.31 -6.18
CA LYS A 29 -22.17 -12.96 -7.17
C LYS A 29 -20.80 -13.42 -6.68
N THR A 30 -19.99 -13.94 -7.60
CA THR A 30 -18.59 -14.28 -7.33
C THR A 30 -17.69 -13.23 -7.94
N TYR A 31 -16.82 -12.66 -7.13
CA TYR A 31 -15.81 -11.69 -7.54
C TYR A 31 -14.40 -12.23 -7.28
N ARG A 32 -13.42 -11.61 -7.91
CA ARG A 32 -11.98 -11.87 -7.69
C ARG A 32 -11.26 -10.56 -7.56
N LEU A 33 -10.41 -10.44 -6.55
CA LEU A 33 -9.55 -9.27 -6.41
C LEU A 33 -8.54 -9.25 -7.56
N THR A 34 -8.34 -8.08 -8.17
CA THR A 34 -7.31 -7.84 -9.21
C THR A 34 -6.11 -7.07 -8.66
N ARG A 35 -6.17 -6.74 -7.37
CA ARG A 35 -5.20 -5.96 -6.60
C ARG A 35 -4.98 -6.61 -5.25
N VAL A 36 -3.81 -6.37 -4.65
CA VAL A 36 -3.52 -6.86 -3.30
C VAL A 36 -4.57 -6.31 -2.35
N GLY A 37 -5.31 -7.20 -1.69
CA GLY A 37 -6.36 -6.86 -0.72
C GLY A 37 -5.82 -6.82 0.71
N PHE A 38 -6.59 -6.26 1.63
CA PHE A 38 -6.32 -6.38 3.06
C PHE A 38 -6.57 -7.82 3.53
N GLY A 39 -5.80 -8.29 4.51
CA GLY A 39 -6.02 -9.59 5.16
C GLY A 39 -5.37 -10.81 4.49
N LEU A 40 -4.67 -10.66 3.35
CA LEU A 40 -3.80 -11.75 2.87
C LEU A 40 -2.53 -11.77 3.71
N ALA A 41 -2.03 -12.98 4.03
CA ALA A 41 -0.79 -13.14 4.79
C ALA A 41 0.42 -12.46 4.10
N CYS A 42 0.43 -12.39 2.77
CA CYS A 42 1.49 -11.76 2.00
C CYS A 42 1.31 -10.25 1.79
N SER A 43 0.13 -9.69 2.07
CA SER A 43 -0.18 -8.30 1.75
C SER A 43 0.80 -7.31 2.37
N PRO A 44 1.10 -7.37 3.68
CA PRO A 44 2.02 -6.41 4.31
C PRO A 44 3.40 -6.42 3.65
N PHE A 45 3.94 -7.62 3.38
CA PHE A 45 5.23 -7.76 2.72
C PHE A 45 5.22 -7.13 1.31
N LEU A 46 4.22 -7.48 0.49
CA LEU A 46 4.12 -6.96 -0.88
C LEU A 46 3.99 -5.43 -0.88
N ALA A 47 3.17 -4.89 0.01
CA ALA A 47 2.94 -3.45 0.09
C ALA A 47 4.19 -2.67 0.53
N MET A 48 4.85 -3.14 1.60
CA MET A 48 6.09 -2.54 2.07
C MET A 48 7.21 -2.60 1.02
N GLN A 49 7.35 -3.72 0.30
CA GLN A 49 8.38 -3.86 -0.74
C GLN A 49 8.14 -2.94 -1.93
N VAL A 50 6.89 -2.79 -2.38
CA VAL A 50 6.54 -1.88 -3.48
C VAL A 50 6.89 -0.44 -3.10
N VAL A 51 6.52 0.01 -1.90
CA VAL A 51 6.82 1.37 -1.44
C VAL A 51 8.33 1.60 -1.30
N ARG A 52 9.08 0.64 -0.73
CA ARG A 52 10.54 0.72 -0.65
C ARG A 52 11.19 0.78 -2.02
N GLN A 53 10.71 -0.03 -2.97
CA GLN A 53 11.21 -0.02 -4.34
C GLN A 53 10.92 1.32 -5.03
N HIS A 54 9.70 1.83 -4.88
CA HIS A 54 9.30 3.14 -5.39
C HIS A 54 10.19 4.26 -4.86
N ALA A 55 10.41 4.31 -3.54
CA ALA A 55 11.29 5.28 -2.90
C ALA A 55 12.72 5.24 -3.44
N ARG A 56 13.28 4.04 -3.65
CA ARG A 56 14.62 3.85 -4.22
C ARG A 56 14.73 4.29 -5.67
N GLN A 57 13.65 4.14 -6.46
CA GLN A 57 13.65 4.49 -7.88
C GLN A 57 13.46 5.98 -8.12
N CYS A 58 12.74 6.68 -7.23
CA CYS A 58 12.52 8.12 -7.34
C CYS A 58 13.60 8.98 -6.66
N GLY A 59 14.57 8.38 -5.97
CA GLY A 59 15.40 9.07 -4.98
C GLY A 59 16.69 9.73 -5.48
N GLU A 60 16.74 11.06 -5.38
CA GLU A 60 17.98 11.89 -5.26
C GLU A 60 18.20 12.38 -3.80
N ILE A 61 17.41 11.96 -2.80
CA ILE A 61 17.52 12.42 -1.40
C ILE A 61 17.57 11.22 -0.44
N ASP A 62 18.77 10.81 -0.07
CA ASP A 62 19.06 9.63 0.77
C ASP A 62 18.24 9.61 2.08
N THR A 63 18.05 10.77 2.72
CA THR A 63 17.39 10.86 4.04
C THR A 63 15.89 10.52 4.03
N LEU A 64 15.18 10.75 2.92
CA LEU A 64 13.76 10.36 2.79
C LEU A 64 13.62 8.85 2.55
N ILE A 65 14.53 8.30 1.73
CA ILE A 65 14.56 6.87 1.42
C ILE A 65 14.82 6.07 2.69
N ASP A 66 15.79 6.50 3.50
CA ASP A 66 16.12 5.86 4.76
C ASP A 66 14.89 5.78 5.67
N ARG A 67 14.16 6.88 5.87
CA ARG A 67 12.93 6.88 6.68
C ARG A 67 11.86 5.94 6.13
N VAL A 68 11.63 5.92 4.81
CA VAL A 68 10.65 4.97 4.22
C VAL A 68 11.09 3.52 4.43
N VAL A 69 12.39 3.25 4.41
CA VAL A 69 12.92 1.90 4.61
C VAL A 69 12.85 1.49 6.09
N THR A 70 13.21 2.38 7.01
CA THR A 70 13.36 2.09 8.45
C THR A 70 12.07 2.24 9.24
N ASP A 71 11.25 3.24 8.92
CA ASP A 71 10.14 3.68 9.78
C ASP A 71 8.77 3.18 9.31
N MET A 72 8.72 2.52 8.15
CA MET A 72 7.48 1.87 7.70
C MET A 72 7.22 0.59 8.48
N TYR A 73 6.01 0.51 9.02
CA TYR A 73 5.46 -0.67 9.67
C TYR A 73 4.08 -0.98 9.10
N VAL A 74 4.01 -2.00 8.24
CA VAL A 74 2.78 -2.47 7.61
C VAL A 74 2.09 -1.33 6.83
N ASP A 75 1.03 -0.73 7.39
CA ASP A 75 0.19 0.28 6.72
C ASP A 75 0.66 1.71 7.01
N ASP A 76 1.49 1.87 8.04
CA ASP A 76 1.82 3.16 8.62
C ASP A 76 3.32 3.47 8.48
N LEU A 77 3.63 4.75 8.25
CA LEU A 77 4.98 5.27 8.40
C LEU A 77 5.05 6.00 9.75
N ALA A 78 5.66 5.34 10.73
CA ALA A 78 5.70 5.80 12.11
C ALA A 78 7.08 6.37 12.43
N THR A 79 7.18 7.71 12.39
CA THR A 79 8.45 8.44 12.56
C THR A 79 8.28 9.63 13.50
N SER A 80 9.39 10.12 14.07
CA SER A 80 9.42 11.32 14.91
C SER A 80 10.22 12.45 14.26
N CYS A 81 9.89 13.69 14.64
CA CYS A 81 10.60 14.91 14.25
C CYS A 81 10.76 15.80 15.49
N ASP A 82 11.74 16.70 15.47
CA ASP A 82 12.04 17.55 16.62
C ASP A 82 11.02 18.69 16.77
N ASP A 83 10.42 19.13 15.66
CA ASP A 83 9.34 20.11 15.67
C ASP A 83 8.25 19.88 14.61
N SER A 84 7.15 20.61 14.77
CA SER A 84 5.97 20.49 13.90
C SER A 84 6.17 20.99 12.46
N GLY A 85 7.10 21.92 12.24
CA GLY A 85 7.47 22.42 10.92
C GLY A 85 8.22 21.37 10.12
N GLU A 86 9.19 20.69 10.75
CA GLU A 86 9.87 19.54 10.15
C GLU A 86 8.90 18.42 9.79
N ALA A 87 8.00 18.06 10.72
CA ALA A 87 7.00 17.03 10.49
C ALA A 87 6.11 17.35 9.29
N ARG A 88 5.64 18.61 9.16
CA ARG A 88 4.83 19.05 8.00
C ARG A 88 5.60 18.95 6.69
N ASN A 89 6.87 19.35 6.68
CA ASN A 89 7.71 19.27 5.50
C ASN A 89 7.95 17.82 5.09
N LEU A 90 8.22 16.95 6.06
CA LEU A 90 8.39 15.51 5.84
C LEU A 90 7.13 14.88 5.24
N VAL A 91 5.96 15.14 5.84
CA VAL A 91 4.67 14.65 5.32
C VAL A 91 4.44 15.11 3.87
N LYS A 92 4.74 16.38 3.55
CA LYS A 92 4.62 16.89 2.19
C LYS A 92 5.53 16.13 1.21
N LYS A 93 6.83 16.03 1.53
CA LYS A 93 7.82 15.34 0.68
C LYS A 93 7.47 13.86 0.49
N LEU A 94 7.05 13.16 1.54
CA LEU A 94 6.61 11.76 1.47
C LEU A 94 5.33 11.63 0.65
N SER A 95 4.36 12.53 0.82
CA SER A 95 3.13 12.52 0.03
C SER A 95 3.40 12.72 -1.46
N ASP A 96 4.31 13.64 -1.80
CA ASP A 96 4.70 13.91 -3.18
C ASP A 96 5.46 12.71 -3.77
N LEU A 97 6.36 12.09 -2.99
CA LEU A 97 7.02 10.83 -3.36
C LEU A 97 5.98 9.73 -3.65
N MET A 98 5.01 9.49 -2.76
CA MET A 98 4.01 8.43 -2.98
C MET A 98 3.07 8.71 -4.15
N ARG A 99 2.88 9.98 -4.55
CA ARG A 99 2.05 10.36 -5.71
C ARG A 99 2.74 10.19 -7.05
N SER A 100 4.06 10.06 -7.09
CA SER A 100 4.81 9.94 -8.35
C SER A 100 4.80 8.52 -8.95
N GLY A 101 4.23 7.55 -8.24
CA GLY A 101 4.13 6.14 -8.65
C GLY A 101 2.79 5.75 -9.27
#